data_AF-A0A847W1D6-F1
#
_entry.id   AF-A0A847W1D6-F1
#
_cell.length_a   1.000
_cell.length_b   1.000
_cell.length_c   1.000
_cell.angle_alpha   90.00
_cell.angle_beta   90.00
_cell.angle_gamma   90.00
#
_symmetry.space_group_name_H-M   'P 1'
#
loop_
_entity.id
_entity.type
_entity.pdbx_description
1 polymer ?
#
loop_
_entity_poly.entity_id
_entity_poly.type
_entity_poly.pdbx_seq_one_letter_code
_entity_poly.pdbx_strand_id
1 'polypeptide(L)'
;RWDIDLTSNSAENRANKRFDFVVKTKQMIYLIETNFYGGKSGGSKLNETARSYKMLSQDISSIDGLTFVWITDGTGWNSAKGNLRETFDVLDSIFSIEDMESGKLADFLNKGI
;
A
#
# COMPACT_ATOMS: atom_id res chain seq x y z
N ARG A 1 19.27 12.22 4.81
CA ARG A 1 18.91 11.38 3.62
C ARG A 1 18.85 9.94 4.11
N TRP A 2 17.86 9.17 3.67
CA TRP A 2 17.36 7.98 4.38
C TRP A 2 18.21 6.69 4.26
N ASP A 3 19.43 6.78 3.71
CA ASP A 3 20.39 5.66 3.53
C ASP A 3 19.86 4.44 2.77
N ILE A 4 18.74 4.59 2.07
CA ILE A 4 18.25 3.63 1.07
C ILE A 4 18.60 4.18 -0.31
N ASP A 5 19.29 3.36 -1.10
CA ASP A 5 19.61 3.68 -2.48
C ASP A 5 18.36 3.51 -3.36
N LEU A 6 17.63 4.60 -3.54
CA LEU A 6 16.47 4.70 -4.42
C LEU A 6 16.87 5.08 -5.86
N THR A 7 18.12 4.91 -6.29
CA THR A 7 18.61 5.40 -7.60
C THR A 7 18.41 4.43 -8.77
N SER A 8 17.72 3.31 -8.59
CA SER A 8 17.34 2.45 -9.73
C SER A 8 16.48 3.26 -10.71
N ASN A 9 16.89 3.32 -11.99
CA ASN A 9 16.42 4.26 -13.04
C ASN A 9 14.90 4.45 -13.24
N SER A 10 14.03 3.66 -12.59
CA SER A 10 12.57 3.84 -12.55
C SER A 10 12.08 4.72 -11.38
N ALA A 11 12.94 4.94 -10.38
CA ALA A 11 12.63 5.55 -9.09
C ALA A 11 12.82 7.08 -9.07
N GLU A 12 13.61 7.68 -9.96
CA GLU A 12 13.78 9.15 -10.00
C GLU A 12 12.47 9.88 -10.39
N ASN A 13 11.70 9.34 -11.34
CA ASN A 13 10.36 9.85 -11.66
C ASN A 13 9.32 9.56 -10.56
N ARG A 14 9.59 8.57 -9.69
CA ARG A 14 8.69 8.14 -8.60
C ARG A 14 9.07 8.72 -7.24
N ALA A 15 10.28 9.27 -7.10
CA ALA A 15 10.76 9.99 -5.92
C ALA A 15 9.98 11.30 -5.67
N ASN A 16 9.25 11.78 -6.69
CA ASN A 16 8.30 12.88 -6.57
C ASN A 16 6.87 12.43 -6.21
N LYS A 17 6.61 11.12 -6.10
CA LYS A 17 5.31 10.61 -5.67
C LYS A 17 5.17 10.86 -4.16
N ARG A 18 4.18 11.67 -3.80
CA ARG A 18 3.81 11.92 -2.40
C ARG A 18 2.92 10.77 -1.94
N PHE A 19 3.30 10.18 -0.81
CA PHE A 19 2.49 9.20 -0.09
C PHE A 19 1.74 9.91 1.04
N ASP A 20 0.57 9.38 1.42
CA ASP A 20 -0.19 9.90 2.55
C ASP A 20 0.66 9.87 3.83
N PHE A 21 1.36 8.75 4.06
CA PHE A 21 2.29 8.60 5.16
C PHE A 21 3.58 7.89 4.74
N VAL A 22 4.65 8.19 5.48
CA VAL A 22 5.91 7.45 5.42
C VAL A 22 6.31 7.14 6.86
N VAL A 23 6.45 5.84 7.18
CA VAL A 23 6.89 5.39 8.50
C VAL A 23 8.27 4.77 8.36
N LYS A 24 9.24 5.23 9.16
CA LYS A 24 10.56 4.63 9.22
C LYS A 24 10.76 3.91 10.54
N THR A 25 11.29 2.70 10.45
CA THR A 25 11.81 1.89 11.57
C THR A 25 13.33 1.77 11.45
N LYS A 26 13.95 0.95 12.30
CA LYS A 26 15.40 0.73 12.22
C LYS A 26 15.81 0.04 10.91
N GLN A 27 14.98 -0.90 10.44
CA GLN A 27 15.33 -1.80 9.33
C GLN A 27 14.49 -1.52 8.07
N MET A 28 13.30 -0.92 8.22
CA MET A 28 12.33 -0.77 7.13
C MET A 28 11.82 0.67 6.98
N ILE A 29 11.52 1.06 5.74
CA ILE A 29 10.69 2.21 5.39
C ILE A 29 9.37 1.70 4.81
N TYR A 30 8.26 2.18 5.35
CA TYR A 30 6.91 1.87 4.91
C TYR A 30 6.31 3.09 4.21
N LEU A 31 5.93 2.91 2.95
CA LEU A 31 5.24 3.90 2.12
C LEU A 31 3.74 3.58 2.19
N ILE A 32 2.92 4.48 2.72
CA ILE A 32 1.53 4.17 3.05
C ILE A 32 0.58 5.04 2.23
N GLU A 33 -0.39 4.38 1.59
CA GLU A 33 -1.54 5.01 0.95
C GLU A 33 -2.83 4.59 1.65
N THR A 34 -3.77 5.53 1.76
CA THR A 34 -5.04 5.32 2.43
C THR A 34 -6.20 5.73 1.54
N ASN A 35 -7.27 4.94 1.51
CA ASN A 35 -8.50 5.38 0.88
C ASN A 35 -9.74 4.73 1.50
N PHE A 36 -10.88 5.40 1.35
CA PHE A 36 -12.17 4.90 1.78
C PHE A 36 -13.18 5.07 0.64
N TYR A 37 -13.85 3.98 0.28
CA TYR A 37 -14.84 3.98 -0.80
C TYR A 37 -16.22 3.62 -0.27
N GLY A 38 -17.01 4.64 0.08
CA GLY A 38 -18.40 4.47 0.56
C GLY A 38 -19.44 4.38 -0.57
N GLY A 39 -20.64 3.92 -0.21
CA GLY A 39 -21.82 3.94 -1.09
C GLY A 39 -21.98 2.68 -1.96
N LYS A 40 -22.92 2.74 -2.91
CA LYS A 40 -23.26 1.63 -3.83
C LYS A 40 -22.47 1.63 -5.14
N SER A 41 -21.64 2.64 -5.34
CA SER A 41 -20.93 2.87 -6.60
C SER A 41 -19.45 2.51 -6.46
N GLY A 42 -19.12 1.22 -6.58
CA GLY A 42 -17.79 0.81 -7.01
C GLY A 42 -17.69 1.01 -8.52
N GLY A 43 -16.57 1.56 -8.96
CA GLY A 43 -16.41 1.98 -10.35
C GLY A 43 -14.94 2.02 -10.76
N SER A 44 -14.68 2.65 -11.91
CA SER A 44 -13.35 2.75 -12.53
C SER A 44 -12.27 3.21 -11.56
N LYS A 45 -12.59 4.14 -10.63
CA LYS A 45 -11.63 4.65 -9.65
C LYS A 45 -11.05 3.57 -8.73
N LEU A 46 -11.89 2.67 -8.19
CA LEU A 46 -11.43 1.59 -7.31
C LEU A 46 -10.56 0.60 -8.09
N ASN A 47 -10.97 0.29 -9.32
CA ASN A 47 -10.26 -0.64 -10.21
C ASN A 47 -8.89 -0.08 -10.63
N GLU A 48 -8.84 1.19 -11.02
CA GLU A 48 -7.60 1.87 -11.38
C GLU A 48 -6.65 1.99 -10.17
N THR A 49 -7.19 2.26 -8.99
CA THR A 49 -6.40 2.32 -7.74
C THR A 49 -5.78 0.97 -7.42
N ALA A 50 -6.59 -0.10 -7.38
CA ALA A 50 -6.12 -1.46 -7.14
C ALA A 50 -5.01 -1.86 -8.12
N ARG A 51 -5.20 -1.59 -9.42
CA ARG A 51 -4.19 -1.86 -10.45
C ARG A 51 -2.90 -1.05 -10.25
N SER A 52 -3.02 0.25 -9.96
CA SER A 52 -1.86 1.12 -9.75
C SER A 52 -1.03 0.67 -8.55
N TYR A 53 -1.69 0.29 -7.47
CA TYR A 53 -1.03 -0.17 -6.25
C TYR A 53 -0.43 -1.57 -6.38
N LYS A 54 -1.08 -2.48 -7.13
CA LYS A 54 -0.48 -3.75 -7.54
C LYS A 54 0.85 -3.54 -8.26
N MET A 55 0.89 -2.68 -9.28
CA MET A 55 2.12 -2.37 -10.00
C MET A 55 3.17 -1.74 -9.09
N LEU A 56 2.76 -0.79 -8.23
CA LEU A 56 3.67 -0.16 -7.29
C LEU A 56 4.30 -1.17 -6.32
N SER A 57 3.51 -2.10 -5.77
CA SER A 57 3.98 -3.17 -4.89
C SER A 57 5.03 -4.05 -5.57
N GLN A 58 4.78 -4.45 -6.81
CA GLN A 58 5.72 -5.26 -7.59
C GLN A 58 7.01 -4.50 -7.90
N ASP A 59 6.91 -3.21 -8.16
CA ASP A 59 8.07 -2.39 -8.50
C ASP A 59 9.01 -2.18 -7.30
N ILE A 60 8.46 -2.14 -6.08
CA ILE A 60 9.26 -1.95 -4.87
C ILE A 60 9.66 -3.25 -4.18
N SER A 61 9.05 -4.40 -4.53
CA SER A 61 9.31 -5.67 -3.84
C SER A 61 10.74 -6.17 -4.02
N SER A 62 11.49 -5.59 -4.97
CA SER A 62 12.92 -5.85 -5.20
C SER A 62 13.85 -4.93 -4.41
N ILE A 63 13.32 -3.98 -3.64
CA ILE A 63 14.10 -3.01 -2.88
C ILE A 63 14.10 -3.42 -1.40
N ASP A 64 15.24 -3.95 -0.95
CA ASP A 64 15.43 -4.34 0.45
C ASP A 64 15.23 -3.13 1.38
N GLY A 65 14.55 -3.36 2.51
CA GLY A 65 14.25 -2.30 3.47
C GLY A 65 13.10 -1.38 3.08
N LEU A 66 12.37 -1.65 1.99
CA LEU A 66 11.22 -0.85 1.55
C LEU A 66 9.95 -1.70 1.43
N THR A 67 8.82 -1.16 1.88
CA THR A 67 7.53 -1.84 1.78
C THR A 67 6.41 -0.85 1.52
N PHE A 68 5.49 -1.19 0.63
CA PHE A 68 4.26 -0.43 0.42
C PHE A 68 3.16 -1.02 1.28
N VAL A 69 2.39 -0.16 1.92
CA VAL A 69 1.25 -0.52 2.75
C VAL A 69 0.04 0.19 2.18
N TRP A 70 -1.03 -0.57 1.97
CA TRP A 70 -2.28 -0.01 1.50
C TRP A 70 -3.38 -0.20 2.54
N ILE A 71 -3.87 0.92 3.06
CA ILE A 71 -5.02 0.90 3.98
C ILE A 71 -6.26 1.24 3.17
N THR A 72 -7.24 0.35 3.17
CA THR A 72 -8.48 0.56 2.41
C THR A 72 -9.69 -0.04 3.08
N ASP A 73 -10.81 0.68 2.98
CA ASP A 73 -12.09 0.21 3.51
C ASP A 73 -13.27 0.82 2.72
N GLY A 74 -14.48 0.44 3.09
CA GLY A 74 -15.73 1.00 2.61
C GLY A 74 -16.54 0.03 1.74
N THR A 75 -17.86 0.23 1.75
CA THR A 75 -18.83 -0.65 1.10
C THR A 75 -18.70 -0.71 -0.42
N GLY A 76 -18.05 0.27 -1.05
CA GLY A 76 -17.82 0.35 -2.50
C GLY A 76 -16.98 -0.81 -3.04
N TRP A 77 -16.13 -1.42 -2.20
CA TRP A 77 -15.41 -2.64 -2.56
C TRP A 77 -16.32 -3.83 -2.85
N ASN A 78 -17.56 -3.83 -2.35
CA ASN A 78 -18.50 -4.90 -2.64
C ASN A 78 -18.82 -5.03 -4.14
N SER A 79 -18.72 -3.94 -4.89
CA SER A 79 -18.87 -3.88 -6.35
C SER A 79 -17.57 -4.10 -7.14
N ALA A 80 -16.42 -4.15 -6.47
CA ALA A 80 -15.09 -4.28 -7.09
C ALA A 80 -14.25 -5.40 -6.46
N LYS A 81 -14.90 -6.42 -5.86
CA LYS A 81 -14.24 -7.50 -5.11
C LYS A 81 -13.20 -8.26 -5.92
N GLY A 82 -13.44 -8.46 -7.22
CA GLY A 82 -12.50 -9.17 -8.10
C GLY A 82 -11.14 -8.48 -8.16
N ASN A 83 -11.12 -7.18 -8.46
CA ASN A 83 -9.87 -6.41 -8.56
C ASN A 83 -9.18 -6.26 -7.20
N LEU A 84 -9.95 -6.10 -6.13
CA LEU A 84 -9.39 -6.09 -4.78
C LEU A 84 -8.70 -7.43 -4.47
N ARG A 85 -9.35 -8.55 -4.79
CA ARG A 85 -8.78 -9.90 -4.59
C ARG A 85 -7.50 -10.11 -5.39
N GLU A 86 -7.45 -9.71 -6.66
CA GLU A 86 -6.23 -9.78 -7.47
C GLU A 86 -5.06 -8.96 -6.92
N THR A 87 -5.36 -7.95 -6.10
CA THR A 87 -4.34 -7.14 -5.41
C THR A 87 -3.95 -7.79 -4.08
N PHE A 88 -4.88 -8.41 -3.35
CA PHE A 88 -4.53 -9.27 -2.21
C PHE A 88 -3.61 -10.42 -2.58
N ASP A 89 -3.77 -11.01 -3.77
CA ASP A 89 -2.93 -12.13 -4.23
C ASP A 89 -1.45 -11.73 -4.45
N VAL A 90 -1.12 -10.44 -4.45
CA VAL A 90 0.25 -9.94 -4.75
C VAL A 90 0.78 -8.92 -3.74
N LEU A 91 -0.05 -8.41 -2.83
CA LEU A 91 0.30 -7.41 -1.83
C LEU A 91 -0.18 -7.90 -0.47
N ASP A 92 0.75 -8.37 0.35
CA ASP A 92 0.48 -8.93 1.68
C ASP A 92 0.19 -7.85 2.75
N SER A 93 0.46 -6.58 2.43
CA SER A 93 0.40 -5.43 3.33
C SER A 93 -0.83 -4.54 3.05
N ILE A 94 -1.99 -5.17 2.89
CA ILE A 94 -3.30 -4.49 2.81
C ILE A 94 -4.02 -4.59 4.16
N PHE A 95 -4.54 -3.47 4.66
CA PHE A 95 -5.22 -3.41 5.95
C PHE A 95 -6.57 -2.68 5.83
N SER A 96 -7.59 -3.23 6.48
CA SER A 96 -8.88 -2.57 6.73
C SER A 96 -8.86 -1.75 8.02
N ILE A 97 -9.92 -0.98 8.28
CA ILE A 97 -10.09 -0.27 9.57
C ILE A 97 -10.17 -1.30 10.71
N GLU A 98 -10.86 -2.43 10.50
CA GLU A 98 -10.92 -3.52 11.48
C GLU A 98 -9.52 -4.12 11.77
N ASP A 99 -8.68 -4.26 10.75
CA ASP A 99 -7.29 -4.72 10.95
C ASP A 99 -6.45 -3.72 11.75
N MET A 100 -6.72 -2.41 11.60
CA MET A 100 -6.05 -1.38 12.40
C MET A 100 -6.53 -1.39 13.85
N GLU A 101 -7.84 -1.48 14.09
CA GLU A 101 -8.43 -1.53 15.42
C GLU A 101 -8.01 -2.79 16.20
N SER A 102 -7.83 -3.91 15.50
CA SER A 102 -7.31 -5.16 16.08
C SER A 102 -5.79 -5.16 16.28
N GLY A 103 -5.08 -4.09 15.90
CA GLY A 103 -3.64 -3.96 16.10
C GLY A 103 -2.76 -4.64 15.05
N LYS A 104 -3.33 -5.28 14.02
CA LYS A 104 -2.55 -6.01 13.00
C LYS A 104 -1.58 -5.11 12.24
N LEU A 105 -1.97 -3.87 11.94
CA LEU A 105 -1.05 -2.90 11.31
C LEU A 105 0.13 -2.57 12.25
N ALA A 106 -0.14 -2.38 13.54
CA ALA A 106 0.92 -2.10 14.51
C ALA A 106 1.88 -3.30 14.62
N ASP A 107 1.34 -4.52 14.73
CA ASP A 107 2.12 -5.75 14.74
C ASP A 107 2.96 -5.93 13.46
N PHE A 108 2.39 -5.58 12.31
CA PHE A 108 3.09 -5.63 11.03
C PHE A 108 4.27 -4.65 10.98
N LEU A 109 4.07 -3.40 11.38
CA LEU A 109 5.12 -2.38 11.39
C LEU A 109 6.22 -2.69 12.43
N ASN A 110 5.86 -3.32 13.54
CA ASN A 110 6.81 -3.71 14.59
C ASN A 110 7.79 -4.81 14.14
N LYS A 111 7.49 -5.57 13.09
CA LYS A 111 8.45 -6.54 12.52
C LYS A 111 9.72 -5.88 11.96
N GLY A 112 9.67 -4.59 11.62
CA GLY A 112 10.82 -3.82 11.13
C GLY A 112 11.67 -3.14 12.21
N ILE A 113 11.34 -3.34 13.50
CA ILE A 113 12.08 -2.77 14.64
C ILE A 113 13.33 -3.57 14.96
#